data_AF-A0A2Z7BU64-F1
#
_entry.id   AF-A0A2Z7BU64-F1
#
_cell.length_a   1.000
_cell.length_b   1.000
_cell.length_c   1.000
_cell.angle_alpha   90.00
_cell.angle_beta   90.00
_cell.angle_gamma   90.00
#
_symmetry.space_group_name_H-M   'P 1'
#
loop_
_entity.id
_entity.type
_entity.pdbx_description
1 polymer ?
#
loop_
_entity_poly.entity_id
_entity_poly.type
_entity_poly.pdbx_seq_one_letter_code
_entity_poly.pdbx_strand_id
1 'polypeptide(L)'
;MSTSHNKIPMFSNEDYDDWKIHMQEHLAALDDDMWSVITEGPLKIMKPNLAFAITNGEPQFLEKSRHEYTNEDKKKANLDNVARDILYKTLDKRYSAFNRYVIFCLTDTMTSVFRDCK
;
A
#
# COMPACT_ATOMS: atom_id res chain seq x y z
N MET A 1 -2.09 -19.98 26.66
CA MET A 1 -2.30 -20.13 25.21
C MET A 1 -1.58 -18.98 24.55
N SER A 2 -0.46 -19.23 23.87
CA SER A 2 0.27 -18.18 23.16
C SER A 2 -0.50 -17.82 21.90
N THR A 3 -1.24 -16.73 21.96
CA THR A 3 -1.86 -16.10 20.80
C THR A 3 -0.75 -15.68 19.85
N SER A 4 -0.67 -16.32 18.69
CA SER A 4 0.30 -16.02 17.65
C SER A 4 -0.06 -14.70 16.97
N HIS A 5 0.20 -13.58 17.64
CA HIS A 5 -0.14 -12.22 17.18
C HIS A 5 0.61 -11.77 15.91
N ASN A 6 1.43 -12.63 15.30
CA ASN A 6 2.27 -12.30 14.14
C ASN A 6 2.01 -13.17 12.92
N LYS A 7 0.90 -13.92 12.86
CA LYS A 7 0.59 -14.70 11.66
C LYS A 7 -0.11 -13.81 10.64
N ILE A 8 0.58 -13.51 9.55
CA ILE A 8 0.03 -12.71 8.45
C ILE A 8 -1.22 -13.44 7.89
N PRO A 9 -2.37 -12.77 7.73
CA PRO A 9 -3.58 -13.41 7.22
C PRO A 9 -3.39 -13.85 5.76
N MET A 10 -3.63 -15.13 5.49
CA MET A 10 -3.47 -15.70 4.14
C MET A 10 -4.66 -15.30 3.26
N PHE A 11 -4.37 -14.93 2.01
CA PHE A 11 -5.40 -14.55 1.06
C PHE A 11 -6.29 -15.75 0.68
N SER A 12 -7.61 -15.57 0.79
CA SER A 12 -8.66 -16.47 0.29
C SER A 12 -9.62 -15.64 -0.56
N ASN A 13 -9.98 -16.13 -1.75
CA ASN A 13 -10.93 -15.43 -2.61
C ASN A 13 -12.38 -15.57 -2.12
N GLU A 14 -12.71 -16.71 -1.51
CA GLU A 14 -14.06 -16.99 -0.97
C GLU A 14 -14.36 -16.10 0.25
N ASP A 15 -13.32 -15.73 1.00
CA ASP A 15 -13.40 -14.93 2.22
C ASP A 15 -12.67 -13.59 2.05
N TYR A 16 -12.76 -12.97 0.86
CA TYR A 16 -12.03 -11.74 0.53
C TYR A 16 -12.28 -10.61 1.53
N ASP A 17 -13.55 -10.41 1.93
CA ASP A 17 -13.94 -9.34 2.86
C ASP A 17 -13.35 -9.57 4.26
N ASP A 18 -13.40 -10.81 4.77
CA ASP A 18 -12.82 -11.18 6.06
C ASP A 18 -11.29 -11.06 6.03
N TRP A 19 -10.66 -11.53 4.95
CA TRP A 19 -9.23 -11.37 4.73
C TRP A 19 -8.83 -9.89 4.71
N LYS A 20 -9.62 -9.04 4.03
CA LYS A 20 -9.37 -7.60 3.91
C LYS A 20 -9.38 -6.92 5.28
N ILE A 21 -10.36 -7.22 6.12
CA ILE A 21 -10.45 -6.66 7.49
C ILE A 21 -9.25 -7.09 8.32
N HIS A 22 -8.91 -8.38 8.32
CA HIS A 22 -7.75 -8.88 9.06
C HIS A 22 -6.42 -8.33 8.54
N MET A 23 -6.28 -8.13 7.23
CA MET A 23 -5.10 -7.53 6.63
C MET A 23 -4.98 -6.06 7.02
N GLN A 24 -6.08 -5.31 7.01
CA GLN A 24 -6.13 -3.92 7.50
C GLN A 24 -5.69 -3.82 8.96
N GLU A 25 -6.28 -4.63 9.85
CA GLU A 25 -5.91 -4.66 11.26
C GLU A 25 -4.43 -5.03 11.47
N HIS A 26 -3.92 -6.01 10.71
CA HIS A 26 -2.52 -6.42 10.79
C HIS A 26 -1.56 -5.32 10.35
N LEU A 27 -1.90 -4.55 9.31
CA LEU A 27 -1.08 -3.45 8.82
C LEU A 27 -1.15 -2.24 9.75
N ALA A 28 -2.33 -1.90 10.26
CA ALA A 28 -2.51 -0.83 11.25
C ALA A 28 -1.74 -1.11 12.55
N ALA A 29 -1.60 -2.37 12.96
CA ALA A 29 -0.75 -2.76 14.08
C ALA A 29 0.75 -2.52 13.84
N LEU A 30 1.18 -2.40 12.59
CA LEU A 30 2.57 -2.14 12.21
C LEU A 30 2.83 -0.65 12.00
N ASP A 31 1.99 0.02 11.20
CA ASP A 31 2.03 1.46 10.95
C ASP A 31 0.70 1.91 10.32
N ASP A 32 0.11 3.01 10.82
CA ASP A 32 -1.18 3.53 10.35
C ASP A 32 -1.14 3.91 8.85
N ASP A 33 0.02 4.32 8.33
CA ASP A 33 0.17 4.73 6.92
C ASP A 33 0.27 3.52 5.96
N MET A 34 0.41 2.30 6.48
CA MET A 34 0.74 1.13 5.66
C MET A 34 -0.44 0.62 4.83
N TRP A 35 -1.68 0.84 5.27
CA TRP A 35 -2.86 0.55 4.46
C TRP A 35 -3.00 1.52 3.28
N SER A 36 -2.75 2.81 3.51
CA SER A 36 -2.82 3.85 2.47
C SER A 36 -1.82 3.61 1.34
N VAL A 37 -0.61 3.15 1.66
CA VAL A 37 0.41 2.72 0.69
C VAL A 37 -0.13 1.63 -0.26
N ILE A 38 -0.99 0.75 0.24
CA ILE A 38 -1.52 -0.37 -0.53
C ILE A 38 -2.69 0.08 -1.41
N THR A 39 -3.56 0.96 -0.91
CA THR A 39 -4.77 1.41 -1.63
C THR A 39 -4.52 2.58 -2.58
N GLU A 40 -3.58 3.48 -2.25
CA GLU A 40 -3.27 4.66 -3.05
C GLU A 40 -2.02 4.44 -3.93
N GLY A 41 -1.29 3.35 -3.67
CA GLY A 41 -0.04 3.02 -4.33
C GLY A 41 1.19 3.63 -3.62
N PRO A 42 2.38 3.47 -4.21
CA PRO A 42 3.62 3.84 -3.55
C PRO A 42 3.65 5.29 -3.11
N LEU A 43 4.04 5.53 -1.86
CA LEU A 43 4.16 6.88 -1.30
C LEU A 43 5.14 7.72 -2.13
N LYS A 44 4.60 8.68 -2.87
CA LYS A 44 5.41 9.66 -3.59
C LYS A 44 5.89 10.72 -2.62
N ILE A 45 7.20 10.78 -2.42
CA ILE A 45 7.80 11.75 -1.52
C ILE A 45 7.93 13.07 -2.27
N MET A 46 7.14 14.05 -1.86
CA MET A 46 7.05 15.34 -2.54
C MET A 46 7.86 16.43 -1.82
N LYS A 47 8.38 17.41 -2.58
CA LYS A 47 8.95 18.67 -2.09
C LYS A 47 8.24 19.86 -2.72
N PRO A 48 8.13 21.01 -2.01
CA PRO A 48 7.61 22.22 -2.61
C PRO A 48 8.51 22.69 -3.75
N ASN A 49 7.91 23.06 -4.87
CA ASN A 49 8.55 23.69 -6.01
C ASN A 49 8.72 25.18 -5.76
N LEU A 50 9.79 25.54 -5.04
CA LEU A 50 10.07 26.93 -4.67
C LEU A 50 10.21 27.86 -5.89
N ALA A 51 10.61 27.34 -7.05
CA ALA A 51 10.74 28.13 -8.27
C ALA A 51 9.39 28.56 -8.86
N PHE A 52 8.33 27.78 -8.63
CA PHE A 52 6.99 28.02 -9.21
C PHE A 52 5.99 28.60 -8.19
N ALA A 53 6.22 28.36 -6.89
CA ALA A 53 5.44 28.97 -5.82
C ALA A 53 5.53 30.51 -5.81
N ILE A 54 6.60 31.07 -6.38
CA ILE A 54 6.81 32.53 -6.48
C ILE A 54 5.96 33.15 -7.60
N THR A 55 5.56 32.39 -8.63
CA THR A 55 4.90 32.94 -9.83
C THR A 55 3.37 32.85 -9.79
N ASN A 56 2.77 31.81 -9.21
CA ASN A 56 1.33 31.53 -9.34
C ASN A 56 0.55 31.37 -8.02
N GLY A 57 1.13 31.64 -6.86
CA GLY A 57 0.43 31.69 -5.57
C GLY A 57 0.01 30.35 -4.96
N GLU A 58 -0.14 29.28 -5.77
CA GLU A 58 -0.31 27.92 -5.25
C GLU A 58 1.02 27.16 -5.13
N PRO A 59 1.28 26.46 -4.01
CA PRO A 59 2.43 25.58 -3.88
C PRO A 59 2.31 24.41 -4.87
N GLN A 60 3.13 24.43 -5.92
CA GLN A 60 3.35 23.23 -6.71
C GLN A 60 4.27 22.28 -5.96
N PHE A 61 4.02 20.98 -6.08
CA PHE A 61 4.84 19.94 -5.47
C PHE A 61 5.54 19.13 -6.56
N LEU A 62 6.84 18.87 -6.38
CA LEU A 62 7.66 18.03 -7.25
C LEU A 62 8.09 16.77 -6.49
N GLU A 63 8.18 15.65 -7.18
CA GLU A 63 8.72 14.43 -6.60
C GLU A 63 10.21 14.65 -6.21
N LYS A 64 10.57 14.27 -4.98
CA LYS A 64 11.96 14.32 -4.51
C LYS A 64 12.77 13.24 -5.19
N SER A 65 14.02 13.55 -5.53
CA SER A 65 14.96 12.50 -5.94
C SER A 65 15.44 11.70 -4.73
N ARG A 66 15.75 10.40 -4.91
CA ARG A 66 16.21 9.52 -3.81
C ARG A 66 17.45 10.07 -3.07
N HIS A 67 18.30 10.83 -3.76
CA HIS A 67 19.49 11.45 -3.17
C HIS A 67 19.16 12.58 -2.19
N GLU A 68 17.97 13.16 -2.28
CA GLU A 68 17.48 14.25 -1.42
C GLU A 68 16.62 13.73 -0.25
N TYR A 69 16.47 12.41 -0.10
CA TYR A 69 15.63 11.84 0.95
C TYR A 69 16.24 12.09 2.33
N THR A 70 15.45 12.74 3.17
CA THR A 70 15.68 12.83 4.61
C THR A 70 15.51 11.45 5.28
N ASN A 71 15.81 11.34 6.57
CA ASN A 71 15.61 10.08 7.30
C ASN A 71 14.13 9.70 7.38
N GLU A 72 13.25 10.70 7.49
CA GLU A 72 11.80 10.58 7.48
C GLU A 72 11.31 10.09 6.12
N ASP A 73 11.87 10.64 5.03
CA ASP A 73 11.56 10.21 3.67
C ASP A 73 12.00 8.74 3.44
N LYS A 74 13.18 8.36 3.94
CA LYS A 74 13.65 6.97 3.88
C LYS A 74 12.75 6.02 4.66
N LYS A 75 12.23 6.44 5.82
CA LYS A 75 11.25 5.65 6.60
C LYS A 75 9.98 5.41 5.77
N LYS A 76 9.45 6.44 5.11
CA LYS A 76 8.28 6.31 4.21
C LYS A 76 8.54 5.40 3.02
N ALA A 77 9.69 5.54 2.37
CA ALA A 77 10.08 4.65 1.27
C ALA A 77 10.27 3.20 1.73
N ASN A 78 10.69 2.98 2.99
CA ASN A 78 10.78 1.64 3.56
C ASN A 78 9.40 1.04 3.83
N LEU A 79 8.41 1.84 4.24
CA LEU A 79 7.02 1.38 4.40
C LEU A 79 6.47 0.81 3.10
N ASP A 80 6.75 1.43 1.94
CA ASP A 80 6.37 0.87 0.63
C ASP A 80 6.92 -0.55 0.41
N ASN A 81 8.20 -0.76 0.70
CA ASN A 81 8.83 -2.06 0.55
C ASN A 81 8.25 -3.10 1.53
N VAL A 82 7.99 -2.70 2.78
CA VAL A 82 7.42 -3.57 3.81
C VAL A 82 5.98 -3.96 3.46
N ALA A 83 5.15 -2.99 3.07
CA ALA A 83 3.78 -3.23 2.63
C ALA A 83 3.74 -4.24 1.47
N ARG A 84 4.63 -4.03 0.49
CA ARG A 84 4.75 -4.92 -0.67
C ARG A 84 5.19 -6.33 -0.28
N ASP A 85 6.19 -6.46 0.59
CA ASP A 85 6.68 -7.75 1.09
C ASP A 85 5.60 -8.52 1.86
N ILE A 86 4.84 -7.84 2.72
CA ILE A 86 3.71 -8.44 3.45
C ILE A 86 2.65 -8.94 2.48
N LEU A 87 2.23 -8.12 1.52
CA LEU A 87 1.29 -8.55 0.47
C LEU A 87 1.83 -9.78 -0.26
N TYR A 88 3.08 -9.75 -0.73
CA TYR A 88 3.68 -10.91 -1.41
C TYR A 88 3.69 -12.18 -0.56
N LYS A 89 3.87 -12.07 0.77
CA LYS A 89 3.85 -13.22 1.68
C LYS A 89 2.44 -13.80 1.89
N THR A 90 1.39 -12.99 1.77
CA THR A 90 0.00 -13.44 1.87
C THR A 90 -0.51 -14.12 0.61
N LEU A 91 0.09 -13.81 -0.54
CA LEU A 91 -0.27 -14.37 -1.81
C LEU A 91 0.40 -15.74 -1.98
N ASP A 92 -0.39 -16.80 -2.12
CA ASP A 92 0.14 -18.13 -2.48
C ASP A 92 0.98 -18.02 -3.77
N LYS A 93 2.01 -18.87 -3.91
CA LYS A 93 2.94 -18.85 -5.06
C LYS A 93 2.21 -18.91 -6.41
N ARG A 94 1.00 -19.49 -6.42
CA ARG A 94 0.09 -19.58 -7.57
C ARG A 94 -0.49 -18.23 -8.03
N TYR A 95 -0.57 -17.24 -7.14
CA TYR A 95 -1.10 -15.89 -7.42
C TYR A 95 0.00 -14.83 -7.58
N SER A 96 1.27 -15.23 -7.69
CA SER A 96 2.41 -14.32 -7.88
C SER A 96 2.32 -13.49 -9.18
N ALA A 97 1.68 -14.01 -10.24
CA ALA A 97 1.32 -13.28 -11.46
C ALA A 97 0.08 -12.38 -11.29
N PHE A 98 -0.71 -12.62 -10.23
CA PHE A 98 -1.96 -11.94 -9.89
C PHE A 98 -1.73 -10.68 -9.04
N ASN A 99 -0.47 -10.28 -8.80
CA ASN A 99 -0.16 -9.10 -7.99
C ASN A 99 -0.79 -7.81 -8.55
N ARG A 100 -0.98 -7.72 -9.87
CA ARG A 100 -1.75 -6.63 -10.49
C ARG A 100 -3.24 -6.68 -10.13
N TYR A 101 -3.83 -7.87 -10.08
CA TYR A 101 -5.24 -8.06 -9.78
C TYR A 101 -5.55 -7.79 -8.31
N VAL A 102 -4.72 -8.24 -7.37
CA VAL A 102 -4.96 -7.98 -5.93
C VAL A 102 -4.81 -6.49 -5.62
N ILE A 103 -3.80 -5.82 -6.19
CA ILE A 103 -3.67 -4.35 -6.11
C ILE A 103 -4.89 -3.67 -6.76
N PHE A 104 -5.34 -4.13 -7.94
CA PHE A 104 -6.56 -3.63 -8.57
C PHE A 104 -7.78 -3.78 -7.65
N CYS A 105 -7.99 -4.97 -7.06
CA CYS A 105 -9.08 -5.24 -6.13
C CYS A 105 -9.05 -4.38 -4.85
N LEU A 106 -7.86 -4.01 -4.38
CA LEU A 106 -7.67 -3.16 -3.20
C LEU A 106 -7.85 -1.66 -3.52
N THR A 107 -7.58 -1.26 -4.76
CA THR A 107 -7.65 0.14 -5.23
C THR A 107 -8.98 0.50 -5.88
N ASP A 108 -9.82 -0.48 -6.24
CA ASP A 108 -11.04 -0.20 -6.97
C ASP A 108 -12.23 0.21 -6.08
N THR A 109 -12.64 1.46 -6.27
CA THR A 109 -14.00 1.99 -6.10
C THR A 109 -15.04 1.35 -7.04
N MET A 110 -14.81 0.13 -7.56
CA MET A 110 -15.78 -0.66 -8.29
C MET A 110 -16.00 -2.03 -7.63
N THR A 111 -16.97 -2.06 -6.72
CA THR A 111 -17.75 -3.24 -6.30
C THR A 111 -18.46 -3.99 -7.45
N SER A 112 -18.14 -3.74 -8.73
CA SER A 112 -18.84 -4.29 -9.89
C SER A 112 -18.02 -5.28 -10.73
N VAL A 113 -16.68 -5.25 -10.70
CA VAL A 113 -15.86 -6.09 -11.60
C VAL A 113 -15.61 -7.51 -11.04
N PHE A 114 -15.86 -7.73 -9.74
CA PHE A 114 -15.74 -9.07 -9.15
C PHE A 114 -16.83 -10.06 -9.57
N ARG A 115 -17.91 -9.62 -10.22
CA ARG A 115 -18.97 -10.53 -10.67
C ARG A 115 -18.56 -11.42 -11.85
N ASP A 116 -17.44 -11.10 -12.52
CA ASP A 116 -17.00 -11.80 -13.73
C ASP A 116 -15.70 -12.63 -13.57
N CYS A 117 -15.15 -12.76 -12.35
CA CYS A 117 -14.11 -13.75 -12.07
C CYS A 117 -14.75 -15.09 -11.69
N LYS A 118 -15.21 -15.83 -12.71
CA LYS A 118 -15.65 -17.24 -12.59
C LYS A 118 -14.75 -18.15 -13.41
#